data_AF-A0A7V8YT89-F1
#
_entry.id   AF-A0A7V8YT89-F1
#
_cell.length_a   1.000
_cell.length_b   1.000
_cell.length_c   1.000
_cell.angle_alpha   90.00
_cell.angle_beta   90.00
_cell.angle_gamma   90.00
#
_symmetry.space_group_name_H-M   'P 1'
#
loop_
_entity.id
_entity.type
_entity.pdbx_description
1 polymer ?
#
loop_
_entity_poly.entity_id
_entity_poly.type
_entity_poly.pdbx_seq_one_letter_code
_entity_poly.pdbx_strand_id
1 'polypeptide(L)' 'VFALGTGLSSLEADALRCYLEGRSYEEMGEELGCDCKTIDNALQRVKRKILAHQKTREVLN' A
#
# COMPACT_ATOMS: atom_id res chain seq x y z
N VAL A 1 -7.54 18.16 -1.90
CA VAL A 1 -7.01 17.46 -0.69
C VAL A 1 -6.90 15.99 -1.02
N PHE A 2 -5.69 15.47 -1.19
CA PHE A 2 -5.48 14.06 -1.50
C PHE A 2 -5.48 13.29 -0.18
N ALA A 3 -6.53 12.53 0.13
CA ALA A 3 -6.54 11.67 1.30
C ALA A 3 -5.82 10.37 0.95
N LEU A 4 -5.00 9.85 1.86
CA LEU A 4 -4.27 8.59 1.65
C LEU A 4 -5.21 7.43 1.25
N GLY A 5 -6.41 7.38 1.82
CA GLY A 5 -7.43 6.37 1.50
C GLY A 5 -8.08 6.51 0.12
N THR A 6 -8.06 7.68 -0.51
CA THR A 6 -8.62 7.88 -1.87
C THR A 6 -7.58 7.75 -2.98
N GLY A 7 -6.31 7.61 -2.60
CA GLY A 7 -5.17 7.53 -3.52
C GLY A 7 -4.71 6.12 -3.85
N LEU A 8 -5.15 5.12 -3.08
CA LEU A 8 -4.79 3.71 -3.30
C LEU A 8 -5.75 3.06 -4.28
N SER A 9 -5.24 2.18 -5.15
CA SER A 9 -6.12 1.26 -5.89
C SER A 9 -6.68 0.19 -4.94
N SER A 10 -7.72 -0.53 -5.36
CA SER A 10 -8.31 -1.61 -4.55
C SER A 10 -7.25 -2.63 -4.10
N LEU A 11 -6.42 -3.11 -5.04
CA LEU A 11 -5.33 -4.04 -4.74
C LEU A 11 -4.31 -3.46 -3.74
N GLU A 12 -3.99 -2.17 -3.84
CA GLU A 12 -3.06 -1.52 -2.91
C GLU A 12 -3.65 -1.38 -1.51
N ALA A 13 -4.94 -1.07 -1.41
CA ALA A 13 -5.65 -0.99 -0.15
C ALA A 13 -5.76 -2.38 0.51
N ASP A 14 -6.11 -3.40 -0.25
CA ASP A 14 -6.26 -4.77 0.22
C ASP A 14 -4.91 -5.38 0.62
N ALA A 15 -3.85 -5.16 -0.18
CA ALA A 15 -2.50 -5.57 0.17
C ALA A 15 -1.99 -4.85 1.42
N LEU A 16 -2.25 -3.54 1.56
CA LEU A 16 -1.90 -2.82 2.79
C LEU A 16 -2.66 -3.36 4.01
N ARG A 17 -3.96 -3.66 3.88
CA ARG A 17 -4.77 -4.25 4.96
C ARG A 17 -4.17 -5.57 5.43
N CYS A 18 -3.94 -6.51 4.51
CA CYS A 18 -3.41 -7.83 4.86
C CYS A 18 -2.00 -7.75 5.46
N TYR A 19 -1.16 -6.83 4.98
CA TYR A 19 0.16 -6.58 5.56
C TYR A 19 0.07 -6.05 7.00
N LEU A 20 -0.87 -5.14 7.29
CA LEU A 20 -1.11 -4.62 8.64
C LEU A 20 -1.71 -5.67 9.59
N GLU A 21 -2.45 -6.64 9.05
CA GLU A 21 -2.93 -7.82 9.78
C GLU A 21 -1.81 -8.82 10.09
N GLY A 22 -0.60 -8.62 9.55
CA GLY A 22 0.56 -9.48 9.79
C GLY A 22 0.59 -10.76 8.95
N ARG A 23 -0.18 -10.81 7.86
CA ARG A 23 -0.19 -11.96 6.95
C ARG A 23 1.12 -12.08 6.18
N SER A 24 1.51 -13.30 5.87
CA SER A 24 2.65 -13.58 4.99
C SER A 24 2.33 -13.24 3.54
N TYR A 25 3.36 -13.02 2.73
CA TYR A 25 3.20 -12.71 1.30
C TYR A 25 2.52 -13.84 0.52
N GLU A 26 2.70 -15.08 0.95
CA GLU A 26 2.07 -16.26 0.35
C GLU A 26 0.56 -16.27 0.65
N GLU A 27 0.16 -16.09 1.91
CA GLU A 27 -1.25 -15.99 2.31
C GLU A 27 -1.96 -14.81 1.63
N MET A 28 -1.27 -13.67 1.51
CA MET A 28 -1.76 -12.51 0.78
C MET A 28 -1.97 -12.81 -0.70
N GLY A 29 -1.04 -13.55 -1.31
CA GLY A 29 -1.12 -13.94 -2.72
C GLY A 29 -2.28 -14.90 -2.98
N GLU A 30 -2.50 -15.85 -2.08
CA GLU A 30 -3.65 -16.76 -2.12
C GLU A 30 -4.98 -16.02 -1.96
N GLU A 31 -5.09 -15.11 -1.00
CA GLU A 31 -6.34 -14.34 -0.75
C GLU A 31 -6.66 -13.36 -1.88
N LEU A 32 -5.64 -12.68 -2.42
CA LEU A 32 -5.80 -11.65 -3.46
C LEU A 32 -5.70 -12.21 -4.87
N GLY A 33 -5.45 -13.51 -5.02
CA GLY A 33 -5.32 -14.19 -6.31
C GLY A 33 -4.17 -13.65 -7.17
N CYS A 34 -3.06 -13.25 -6.55
CA CYS A 34 -1.91 -12.69 -7.25
C CYS A 34 -0.58 -13.20 -6.67
N ASP A 35 0.52 -13.03 -7.41
CA ASP A 35 1.83 -13.49 -6.94
C ASP A 35 2.43 -12.56 -5.88
N CYS A 36 3.37 -13.10 -5.08
CA CYS A 36 4.10 -12.37 -4.05
C CYS A 36 4.79 -11.09 -4.59
N LYS A 37 5.18 -11.09 -5.88
CA LYS A 37 5.82 -9.94 -6.54
C LYS A 37 4.81 -8.82 -6.79
N THR A 38 3.57 -9.15 -7.10
CA THR A 38 2.46 -8.23 -7.29
C THR A 38 2.07 -7.59 -5.97
N ILE A 39 2.05 -8.37 -4.90
CA ILE A 39 1.88 -7.88 -3.53
C ILE A 39 3.00 -6.89 -3.16
N ASP A 40 4.27 -7.27 -3.36
CA ASP A 40 5.40 -6.38 -3.10
C ASP A 40 5.30 -5.08 -3.91
N ASN A 41 5.00 -5.18 -5.20
CA ASN A 41 4.80 -4.01 -6.07
C ASN A 41 3.66 -3.11 -5.57
N ALA A 42 2.57 -3.68 -5.06
CA ALA A 42 1.47 -2.92 -4.49
C ALA A 42 1.92 -2.18 -3.21
N LEU A 43 2.57 -2.88 -2.28
CA LEU A 43 3.10 -2.29 -1.04
C LEU A 43 4.15 -1.20 -1.32
N GLN A 44 5.00 -1.39 -2.33
CA GLN A 44 5.95 -0.37 -2.77
C GLN A 44 5.24 0.89 -3.29
N ARG A 45 4.17 0.75 -4.07
CA ARG A 45 3.39 1.90 -4.55
C ARG A 45 2.69 2.61 -3.39
N VAL A 46 2.12 1.87 -2.45
CA VAL A 46 1.54 2.41 -1.21
C VAL A 46 2.58 3.24 -0.45
N LYS A 47 3.77 2.68 -0.21
CA LYS A 47 4.87 3.38 0.48
C LYS A 47 5.26 4.68 -0.22
N ARG A 48 5.38 4.67 -1.55
CA ARG A 48 5.67 5.89 -2.34
C ARG A 48 4.58 6.94 -2.19
N LYS A 49 3.30 6.55 -2.21
CA LYS A 49 2.16 7.46 -2.03
C LYS A 49 2.13 8.07 -0.63
N ILE A 50 2.44 7.29 0.41
CA ILE A 50 2.59 7.78 1.79
C ILE A 50 3.70 8.81 1.88
N LEU A 51 4.90 8.50 1.37
CA LEU A 51 6.03 9.42 1.39
C LEU A 51 5.73 10.72 0.63
N ALA A 52 5.09 10.63 -0.54
CA ALA A 52 4.68 11.81 -1.30
C ALA A 52 3.64 12.66 -0.55
N HIS A 53 2.68 12.03 0.12
CA HIS A 53 1.69 12.72 0.95
C HIS A 53 2.34 13.41 2.16
N GLN A 54 3.30 12.74 2.81
CA GLN A 54 4.09 13.32 3.90
C GLN A 54 4.90 14.53 3.44
N LYS A 55 5.65 14.39 2.33
CA LYS A 55 6.44 15.49 1.74
C LYS A 55 5.60 16.71 1.36
N THR A 56 4.36 16.48 0.90
CA THR A 56 3.42 17.57 0.57
C THR A 56 2.96 18.33 1.82
N ARG A 57 2.96 17.67 2.98
CA ARG A 57 2.54 18.23 4.28
C ARG A 57 3.71 18.65 5.16
N GLU A 58 4.93 18.44 4.69
CA GLU A 58 6.15 18.83 5.38
C GLU A 58 6.27 20.36 5.29
N VAL A 59 6.13 21.03 6.43
CA VAL A 59 6.40 22.47 6.53
C VAL A 59 7.91 22.63 6.54
N LEU A 60 8.46 23.23 5.48
CA LEU A 60 9.85 23.67 5.46
C LEU A 60 9.99 24.80 6.50
N ASN A 61 10.57 24.47 7.65
CA ASN A 61 11.07 25.45 8.62
C ASN A 61 12.45 25.94 8.20
#